data_AF-A0AAW8W611-F1
#
_entry.id   AF-A0AAW8W611-F1
#
_cell.length_a   1.000
_cell.length_b   1.000
_cell.length_c   1.000
_cell.angle_alpha   90.00
_cell.angle_beta   90.00
_cell.angle_gamma   90.00
#
_symmetry.space_group_name_H-M   'P 1'
#
loop_
_entity.id
_entity.type
_entity.pdbx_description
1 polymer ?
#
loop_
_entity_poly.entity_id
_entity_poly.type
_entity_poly.pdbx_seq_one_letter_code
_entity_poly.pdbx_strand_id
1 'polypeptide(L)'
;MRERLRQIGSQERHTYRGTFVRCGYKCYGEHYHPTLLLKDIRDATHQLVTDHLWFNYTLGFLRLGELLKGDEVNFMARVATYEKGLWMHRQQDVHLCRPTRVQRVVPNVERASLPVDDHPALIGYIMCANETFYKTNGRPFVSFYVQAFHQWQRQKSVGQV
;
A
#
# COMPACT_ATOMS: atom_id res chain seq x y z
N MET A 1 15.91 -9.96 -8.57
CA MET A 1 14.95 -11.06 -8.79
C MET A 1 13.57 -10.49 -9.15
N ARG A 2 13.30 -10.32 -10.46
CA ARG A 2 11.98 -9.92 -11.05
C ARG A 2 11.87 -10.38 -12.51
N GLU A 3 12.57 -11.46 -12.87
CA GLU A 3 12.70 -11.91 -14.26
C GLU A 3 11.35 -12.23 -14.89
N ARG A 4 10.44 -12.85 -14.14
CA ARG A 4 9.08 -13.13 -14.60
C ARG A 4 8.29 -11.88 -14.94
N LEU A 5 8.38 -10.83 -14.13
CA LEU A 5 7.75 -9.55 -14.46
C LEU A 5 8.31 -8.96 -15.75
N ARG A 6 9.62 -9.12 -16.01
CA ARG A 6 10.23 -8.68 -17.29
C ARG A 6 9.68 -9.47 -18.48
N GLN A 7 9.46 -10.77 -18.32
CA GLN A 7 8.89 -11.65 -19.35
C GLN A 7 7.43 -11.32 -19.65
N ILE A 8 6.62 -11.02 -18.63
CA ILE A 8 5.21 -10.62 -18.80
C ILE A 8 5.10 -9.32 -19.62
N GLY A 9 6.01 -8.36 -19.38
CA GLY A 9 6.05 -7.11 -20.13
C GLY A 9 4.91 -6.14 -19.80
N SER A 10 4.96 -4.95 -20.41
CA SER A 10 4.15 -3.78 -20.02
C SER A 10 2.87 -3.57 -20.83
N GLN A 11 2.53 -4.48 -21.75
CA GLN A 11 1.42 -4.26 -22.68
C GLN A 11 0.06 -4.40 -22.00
N GLU A 12 -0.11 -5.46 -21.23
CA GLU A 12 -1.42 -5.83 -20.67
C GLU A 12 -1.48 -5.68 -19.15
N ARG A 13 -2.70 -5.77 -18.63
CA ARG A 13 -2.96 -5.88 -17.20
C ARG A 13 -3.21 -7.34 -16.89
N HIS A 14 -2.49 -7.88 -15.91
CA HIS A 14 -2.67 -9.24 -15.45
C HIS A 14 -3.17 -9.25 -14.00
N THR A 15 -3.76 -10.37 -13.61
CA THR A 15 -4.21 -10.60 -12.23
C THR A 15 -3.05 -11.10 -11.39
N TYR A 16 -2.94 -10.52 -10.20
CA TYR A 16 -1.98 -10.90 -9.18
C TYR A 16 -2.68 -11.09 -7.83
N ARG A 17 -2.06 -11.90 -6.98
CA ARG A 17 -2.39 -12.03 -5.57
C ARG A 17 -1.19 -11.64 -4.74
N GLY A 18 -1.39 -10.94 -3.63
CA GLY A 18 -0.33 -10.64 -2.67
C GLY A 18 -0.84 -10.65 -1.23
N THR A 19 0.05 -10.91 -0.29
CA THR A 19 -0.23 -10.91 1.15
C THR A 19 0.15 -9.57 1.76
N PHE A 20 -0.77 -8.91 2.44
CA PHE A 20 -0.54 -7.65 3.12
C PHE A 20 0.41 -7.82 4.31
N VAL A 21 1.42 -6.95 4.38
CA VAL A 21 2.40 -6.94 5.48
C VAL A 21 2.14 -5.79 6.43
N ARG A 22 2.11 -4.55 5.89
CA ARG A 22 1.90 -3.32 6.63
C ARG A 22 1.60 -2.15 5.70
N CYS A 23 1.03 -1.09 6.24
CA CYS A 23 1.02 0.22 5.60
C CYS A 23 2.32 0.98 5.87
N GLY A 24 2.55 2.05 5.13
CA GLY A 24 3.73 2.91 5.29
C GLY A 24 3.56 4.20 4.51
N TYR A 25 4.56 5.08 4.53
CA TYR A 25 4.55 6.28 3.69
C TYR A 25 5.91 6.50 3.03
N LYS A 26 5.90 7.24 1.91
CA LYS A 26 7.08 7.84 1.31
C LYS A 26 7.15 9.31 1.71
N CYS A 27 8.36 9.82 1.92
CA CYS A 27 8.61 11.22 2.25
C CYS A 27 9.34 11.88 1.08
N TYR A 28 8.79 13.00 0.59
CA TYR A 28 9.40 13.85 -0.43
C TYR A 28 9.42 15.29 0.11
N GLY A 29 10.50 15.66 0.80
CA GLY A 29 10.55 16.93 1.54
C GLY A 29 9.50 16.94 2.65
N GLU A 30 8.54 17.86 2.56
CA GLU A 30 7.45 18.01 3.54
C GLU A 30 6.20 17.18 3.19
N HIS A 31 6.20 16.49 2.04
CA HIS A 31 5.04 15.75 1.56
C HIS A 31 5.14 14.24 1.86
N TYR A 32 4.09 13.70 2.48
CA TYR A 32 3.95 12.29 2.81
C TYR A 32 2.99 11.60 1.86
N HIS A 33 3.40 10.49 1.23
CA HIS A 33 2.53 9.73 0.32
C HIS A 33 2.23 8.35 0.89
N PRO A 34 0.95 7.97 1.05
CA PRO A 34 0.57 6.71 1.67
C PRO A 34 0.91 5.53 0.75
N THR A 35 1.41 4.47 1.36
CA THR A 35 1.81 3.24 0.70
C THR A 35 1.43 2.01 1.52
N LEU A 36 1.47 0.85 0.89
CA LEU A 36 1.36 -0.44 1.56
C LEU A 36 2.33 -1.44 0.96
N LEU A 37 2.72 -2.42 1.77
CA LEU A 37 3.61 -3.50 1.38
C LEU A 37 2.83 -4.78 1.20
N LEU A 38 2.88 -5.35 -0.01
CA LEU A 38 2.48 -6.72 -0.25
C LEU A 38 3.71 -7.61 -0.41
N LYS A 39 3.64 -8.83 0.10
CA LYS A 39 4.64 -9.88 -0.09
C LYS A 39 4.04 -11.10 -0.79
N ASP A 40 4.90 -12.04 -1.17
CA ASP A 40 4.54 -13.32 -1.77
C ASP A 40 3.64 -13.13 -3.00
N ILE A 41 4.02 -12.20 -3.88
CA ILE A 41 3.15 -11.78 -4.99
C ILE A 41 3.20 -12.83 -6.09
N ARG A 42 2.03 -13.38 -6.43
CA ARG A 42 1.84 -14.46 -7.40
C ARG A 42 0.96 -14.01 -8.55
N ASP A 43 1.17 -14.58 -9.73
CA ASP A 43 0.28 -14.40 -10.88
C ASP A 43 -0.96 -15.32 -10.83
N ALA A 44 -1.78 -15.27 -11.88
CA ALA A 44 -2.98 -16.10 -12.02
C ALA A 44 -2.70 -17.62 -12.07
N THR A 45 -1.46 -18.04 -12.35
CA THR A 45 -1.02 -19.45 -12.33
C THR A 45 -0.42 -19.85 -10.97
N HIS A 46 -0.60 -19.02 -9.94
CA HIS A 46 -0.04 -19.18 -8.59
C HIS A 46 1.50 -19.15 -8.51
N GLN A 47 2.13 -18.72 -9.59
CA GLN A 47 3.57 -18.62 -9.71
C GLN A 47 4.07 -17.33 -9.04
N LEU A 48 5.06 -17.45 -8.16
CA LEU A 48 5.69 -16.29 -7.52
C LEU A 48 6.36 -15.41 -8.60
N VAL A 49 6.02 -14.12 -8.60
CA VAL A 49 6.58 -13.13 -9.55
C VAL A 49 7.52 -12.13 -8.87
N THR A 50 7.34 -11.88 -7.58
CA THR A 50 8.24 -11.04 -6.76
C THR A 50 7.98 -11.27 -5.27
N ASP A 51 9.03 -11.22 -4.45
CA ASP A 51 8.92 -11.49 -3.01
C ASP A 51 8.12 -10.41 -2.28
N HIS A 52 8.32 -9.15 -2.65
CA HIS A 52 7.57 -8.03 -2.11
C HIS A 52 7.59 -6.80 -3.01
N LEU A 53 6.54 -5.98 -2.91
CA LEU A 53 6.44 -4.67 -3.57
C LEU A 53 5.68 -3.69 -2.68
N TRP A 54 6.19 -2.46 -2.63
CA TRP A 54 5.46 -1.32 -2.12
C TRP A 54 4.55 -0.76 -3.21
N PHE A 55 3.27 -0.59 -2.87
CA PHE A 55 2.26 0.04 -3.71
C PHE A 55 1.86 1.39 -3.13
N ASN A 56 1.48 2.33 -3.98
CA ASN A 56 0.73 3.49 -3.52
C ASN A 56 -0.62 3.01 -2.96
N TYR A 57 -1.06 3.62 -1.87
CA TYR A 57 -2.33 3.26 -1.22
C TYR A 57 -3.50 3.84 -2.02
N THR A 58 -3.88 3.19 -3.11
CA THR A 58 -4.93 3.69 -4.03
C THR A 58 -6.32 3.60 -3.42
N LEU A 59 -7.28 4.33 -4.00
CA LEU A 59 -8.71 4.25 -3.66
C LEU A 59 -9.25 2.81 -3.63
N GLY A 60 -8.76 1.96 -4.54
CA GLY A 60 -9.14 0.54 -4.57
C GLY A 60 -8.76 -0.22 -3.30
N PHE A 61 -7.58 0.06 -2.74
CA PHE A 61 -7.17 -0.52 -1.46
C PHE A 61 -7.91 0.12 -0.27
N LEU A 62 -8.10 1.44 -0.27
CA LEU A 62 -8.78 2.16 0.81
C LEU A 62 -10.23 1.68 1.00
N ARG A 63 -10.92 1.37 -0.10
CA ARG A 63 -12.29 0.82 -0.09
C ARG A 63 -12.40 -0.57 0.54
N LEU A 64 -11.30 -1.29 0.74
CA LEU A 64 -11.32 -2.56 1.46
C LEU A 64 -11.44 -2.38 2.98
N GLY A 65 -11.27 -1.16 3.49
CA GLY A 65 -11.07 -0.88 4.89
C GLY A 65 -9.64 -1.22 5.34
N GLU A 66 -9.45 -1.30 6.64
CA GLU A 66 -8.20 -1.73 7.25
C GLU A 66 -7.83 -3.15 6.81
N LEU A 67 -6.62 -3.30 6.28
CA LEU A 67 -6.01 -4.61 6.02
C LEU A 67 -5.18 -5.01 7.23
N LEU A 68 -5.36 -6.24 7.69
CA LEU A 68 -4.55 -6.82 8.76
C LEU A 68 -3.39 -7.62 8.16
N LYS A 69 -2.28 -7.69 8.89
CA LYS A 69 -1.11 -8.47 8.46
C LYS A 69 -1.53 -9.93 8.18
N GLY A 70 -1.22 -10.42 7.00
CA GLY A 70 -1.63 -11.75 6.53
C GLY A 70 -2.86 -11.75 5.63
N ASP A 71 -3.62 -10.65 5.55
CA ASP A 71 -4.73 -10.55 4.59
C ASP A 71 -4.23 -10.70 3.16
N GLU A 72 -4.85 -11.60 2.39
CA GLU A 72 -4.56 -11.72 0.97
C GLU A 72 -5.50 -10.86 0.13
N VAL A 73 -4.93 -10.20 -0.88
CA VAL A 73 -5.67 -9.38 -1.84
C VAL A 73 -5.38 -9.81 -3.27
N ASN A 74 -6.44 -9.90 -4.08
CA ASN A 74 -6.35 -10.02 -5.53
C ASN A 74 -6.43 -8.61 -6.15
N PHE A 75 -5.66 -8.37 -7.21
CA PHE A 75 -5.68 -7.11 -7.94
C PHE A 75 -5.20 -7.30 -9.38
N MET A 76 -5.63 -6.41 -10.28
CA MET A 76 -5.07 -6.31 -11.64
C MET A 76 -4.06 -5.17 -11.72
N ALA A 77 -2.86 -5.44 -12.25
CA ALA A 77 -1.81 -4.46 -12.44
C ALA A 77 -1.10 -4.64 -13.78
N ARG A 78 -0.36 -3.61 -14.19
CA ARG A 78 0.51 -3.65 -15.38
C ARG A 78 1.97 -3.60 -14.95
N VAL A 79 2.86 -4.30 -15.65
CA VAL A 79 4.30 -4.14 -15.43
C VAL A 79 4.77 -2.80 -15.98
N ALA A 80 5.57 -2.08 -15.22
CA ALA A 80 6.25 -0.87 -15.68
C ALA A 80 7.72 -0.87 -15.28
N THR A 81 8.53 -0.15 -16.06
CA THR A 81 9.95 0.06 -15.76
C THR A 81 10.14 1.33 -14.93
N TYR A 82 11.07 1.30 -14.00
CA TYR A 82 11.52 2.49 -13.27
C TYR A 82 13.03 2.46 -13.07
N GLU A 83 13.63 3.62 -12.87
CA GLU A 83 15.05 3.74 -12.55
C GLU A 83 15.26 3.72 -11.04
N LYS A 84 16.24 2.93 -10.59
CA LYS A 84 16.67 2.88 -9.19
C LYS A 84 18.16 3.16 -9.07
N GLY A 85 18.60 3.64 -7.92
CA GLY A 85 20.01 3.93 -7.64
C GLY A 85 20.31 5.42 -7.58
N LEU A 86 21.53 5.75 -7.15
CA LEU A 86 22.03 7.11 -7.10
C LEU A 86 22.23 7.66 -8.53
N TRP A 87 22.30 8.98 -8.67
CA TRP A 87 22.33 9.67 -9.97
C TRP A 87 23.32 9.06 -10.99
N MET A 88 24.52 8.66 -10.54
CA MET A 88 25.57 8.10 -11.39
C MET A 88 25.49 6.58 -11.60
N HIS A 89 24.58 5.89 -10.89
CA HIS A 89 24.44 4.43 -10.90
C HIS A 89 22.97 4.01 -11.09
N ARG A 90 22.24 4.73 -11.94
CA ARG A 90 20.85 4.40 -12.25
C ARG A 90 20.80 3.06 -12.98
N GLN A 91 19.96 2.16 -12.48
CA GLN A 91 19.68 0.86 -13.06
C GLN A 91 18.19 0.75 -13.36
N GLN A 92 17.85 0.15 -14.50
CA GLN A 92 16.46 -0.10 -14.86
C GLN A 92 15.93 -1.34 -14.14
N ASP A 93 14.83 -1.18 -13.41
CA ASP A 93 14.10 -2.26 -12.75
C ASP A 93 12.64 -2.25 -13.18
N VAL A 94 11.91 -3.33 -12.86
CA VAL A 94 10.49 -3.45 -13.14
C VAL A 94 9.67 -3.51 -11.86
N HIS A 95 8.42 -3.08 -11.93
CA HIS A 95 7.46 -3.20 -10.84
C HIS A 95 6.04 -3.39 -11.38
N LEU A 96 5.08 -3.64 -10.47
CA LEU A 96 3.66 -3.60 -10.78
C LEU A 96 3.10 -2.22 -10.47
N CYS A 97 2.45 -1.59 -11.44
CA CYS A 97 1.90 -0.24 -11.30
C CYS A 97 0.38 -0.22 -11.52
N ARG A 98 -0.24 0.86 -11.04
CA ARG A 98 -1.66 1.19 -11.24
C ARG A 98 -2.60 0.03 -10.87
N PRO A 99 -2.55 -0.51 -9.64
CA PRO A 99 -3.42 -1.60 -9.23
C PRO A 99 -4.90 -1.20 -9.34
N THR A 100 -5.72 -2.11 -9.85
CA THR A 100 -7.15 -1.95 -10.14
C THR A 100 -7.89 -3.23 -9.76
N ARG A 101 -9.23 -3.20 -9.67
CA ARG A 101 -10.06 -4.35 -9.28
C ARG A 101 -9.54 -5.05 -8.01
N VAL A 102 -9.15 -4.24 -7.03
CA VAL A 102 -8.58 -4.74 -5.77
C VAL A 102 -9.71 -5.34 -4.94
N GLN A 103 -9.52 -6.57 -4.48
CA GLN A 103 -10.50 -7.32 -3.69
C GLN A 103 -9.76 -8.16 -2.64
N ARG A 104 -10.37 -8.36 -1.48
CA ARG A 104 -9.87 -9.34 -0.49
C ARG A 104 -10.18 -10.75 -0.97
N VAL A 105 -9.25 -11.69 -0.74
CA VAL A 105 -9.46 -13.10 -1.08
C VAL A 105 -10.55 -13.72 -0.20
N VAL A 106 -10.57 -13.37 1.09
CA VAL A 106 -11.66 -13.73 2.00
C VAL A 106 -12.68 -12.58 1.99
N PRO A 107 -13.84 -12.74 1.32
CA PRO A 107 -14.87 -11.71 1.30
C PRO A 107 -15.57 -11.60 2.66
N ASN A 108 -16.31 -10.50 2.85
CA ASN A 108 -17.29 -10.33 3.94
C ASN A 108 -16.75 -10.30 5.39
N VAL A 109 -15.44 -10.13 5.59
CA VAL A 109 -14.92 -9.79 6.92
C VAL A 109 -15.15 -8.30 7.16
N GLU A 110 -15.85 -7.94 8.23
CA GLU A 110 -16.00 -6.53 8.60
C GLU A 110 -14.64 -5.93 8.97
N ARG A 111 -14.36 -4.72 8.48
CA ARG A 111 -13.12 -3.99 8.74
C ARG A 111 -13.44 -2.55 9.08
N ALA A 112 -12.64 -1.98 9.97
CA ALA A 112 -12.69 -0.55 10.20
C ALA A 112 -12.47 0.18 8.87
N SER A 113 -13.39 1.09 8.52
CA SER A 113 -13.17 1.95 7.36
C SER A 113 -11.93 2.83 7.58
N LEU A 114 -11.29 3.24 6.49
CA LEU A 114 -10.15 4.15 6.52
C LEU A 114 -10.55 5.55 6.02
N PRO A 115 -9.75 6.59 6.32
CA PRO A 115 -9.94 7.91 5.72
C PRO A 115 -9.66 7.85 4.22
N VAL A 116 -10.72 7.86 3.40
CA VAL A 116 -10.61 7.73 1.94
C VAL A 116 -10.27 9.07 1.28
N ASP A 117 -10.94 10.14 1.72
CA ASP A 117 -10.86 11.48 1.13
C ASP A 117 -10.18 12.50 2.06
N ASP A 118 -9.58 12.02 3.15
CA ASP A 118 -8.84 12.83 4.12
C ASP A 118 -7.38 12.36 4.18
N HIS A 119 -6.54 13.00 3.36
CA HIS A 119 -5.14 12.64 3.24
C HIS A 119 -4.35 12.81 4.55
N PRO A 120 -4.48 13.94 5.29
CA PRO A 120 -3.85 14.05 6.61
C PRO A 120 -4.25 12.93 7.57
N ALA A 121 -5.55 12.61 7.67
CA ALA A 121 -6.00 11.52 8.54
C ALA A 121 -5.46 10.15 8.09
N LEU A 122 -5.35 9.89 6.78
CA LEU A 122 -4.78 8.64 6.27
C LEU A 122 -3.29 8.48 6.63
N ILE A 123 -2.50 9.55 6.52
CA ILE A 123 -1.11 9.54 6.99
C ILE A 123 -1.05 9.34 8.51
N GLY A 124 -1.95 9.98 9.27
CA GLY A 124 -2.08 9.78 10.71
C GLY A 124 -2.38 8.35 11.10
N TYR A 125 -3.32 7.70 10.41
CA TYR A 125 -3.61 6.27 10.57
C TYR A 125 -2.35 5.43 10.38
N ILE A 126 -1.59 5.68 9.31
CA ILE A 126 -0.34 4.95 9.02
C ILE A 126 0.71 5.16 10.11
N MET A 127 0.82 6.38 10.65
CA MET A 127 1.71 6.67 11.77
C MET A 127 1.30 5.89 13.01
N CYS A 128 0.02 5.95 13.41
CA CYS A 128 -0.50 5.21 14.55
C CYS A 128 -0.32 3.69 14.39
N ALA A 129 -0.64 3.14 13.22
CA ALA A 129 -0.50 1.71 12.93
C ALA A 129 0.94 1.19 12.99
N ASN A 130 1.94 2.08 12.89
CA ASN A 130 3.37 1.74 12.93
C ASN A 130 4.12 2.47 14.04
N GLU A 131 3.43 2.97 15.06
CA GLU A 131 3.99 3.91 16.05
C GLU A 131 5.29 3.41 16.69
N THR A 132 5.27 2.21 17.27
CA THR A 132 6.44 1.62 17.93
C THR A 132 7.62 1.50 16.96
N PHE A 133 7.36 1.03 15.73
CA PHE A 133 8.40 0.88 14.71
C PHE A 133 8.96 2.25 14.31
N TYR A 134 8.12 3.26 14.11
CA TYR A 134 8.58 4.59 13.70
C TYR A 134 9.38 5.30 14.77
N LYS A 135 8.88 5.33 16.00
CA LYS A 135 9.59 5.94 17.13
C LYS A 135 10.95 5.27 17.39
N THR A 136 10.99 3.94 17.36
CA THR A 136 12.23 3.17 17.61
C THR A 136 13.28 3.38 16.51
N ASN A 137 12.85 3.58 15.26
CA ASN A 137 13.75 3.70 14.11
C ASN A 137 13.96 5.15 13.64
N GLY A 138 13.63 6.15 14.46
CA GLY A 138 13.81 7.57 14.13
C GLY A 138 13.05 8.01 12.88
N ARG A 139 11.95 7.33 12.52
CA ARG A 139 11.10 7.74 11.40
C ARG A 139 10.22 8.93 11.84
N PRO A 140 9.94 9.90 10.95
CA PRO A 140 9.05 11.01 11.27
C PRO A 140 7.70 10.53 11.81
N PHE A 141 7.35 11.01 13.00
CA PHE A 141 6.07 10.76 13.65
C PHE A 141 5.50 12.12 14.07
N VAL A 142 4.59 12.65 13.25
CA VAL A 142 4.22 14.06 13.27
C VAL A 142 2.82 14.23 13.88
N SER A 143 2.73 15.04 14.94
CA SER A 143 1.52 15.24 15.74
C SER A 143 0.33 15.73 14.92
N PHE A 144 0.55 16.63 13.95
CA PHE A 144 -0.50 17.14 13.06
C PHE A 144 -1.29 16.01 12.37
N TYR A 145 -0.60 15.04 11.78
CA TYR A 145 -1.24 13.92 11.08
C TYR A 145 -1.97 12.99 12.06
N VAL A 146 -1.34 12.68 13.19
CA VAL A 146 -1.93 11.83 14.24
C VAL A 146 -3.21 12.45 14.81
N GLN A 147 -3.21 13.76 15.06
CA GLN A 147 -4.38 14.50 15.52
C GLN A 147 -5.50 14.51 14.48
N ALA A 148 -5.16 14.68 13.19
CA ALA A 148 -6.12 14.60 12.09
C ALA A 148 -6.82 13.23 12.05
N PHE A 149 -6.07 12.14 12.22
CA PHE A 149 -6.65 10.80 12.29
C PHE A 149 -7.61 10.63 13.47
N HIS A 150 -7.22 11.07 14.67
CA HIS A 150 -8.10 11.00 15.84
C HIS A 150 -9.36 11.86 15.69
N GLN A 151 -9.25 13.02 15.05
CA GLN A 151 -10.42 13.86 14.74
C GLN A 151 -11.35 13.16 13.75
N TRP A 152 -10.81 12.56 12.69
CA TRP A 152 -11.58 11.78 11.74
C TRP A 152 -12.32 10.61 12.41
N GLN A 153 -11.66 9.87 13.32
CA GLN A 153 -12.30 8.80 14.09
C GLN A 153 -13.48 9.32 14.92
N ARG A 154 -13.33 10.45 15.62
CA ARG A 154 -14.41 11.07 16.42
C ARG A 154 -15.59 11.50 15.56
N GLN A 155 -15.34 12.14 14.43
CA GLN A 155 -16.41 12.59 13.52
C GLN A 155 -17.23 11.42 12.98
N LYS A 156 -16.55 10.31 12.66
CA LYS A 156 -17.21 9.07 12.22
C LYS A 156 -18.10 8.46 13.30
N SER A 157 -17.68 8.48 14.57
CA SER A 157 -18.51 7.98 15.68
C SER A 157 -19.74 8.84 15.96
N VAL A 158 -19.68 10.15 15.72
CA VAL A 158 -20.80 11.07 15.96
C VAL A 158 -21.87 10.97 14.85
N GLY A 159 -21.47 10.68 13.61
CA GLY A 159 -22.40 10.53 12.47
C GLY A 159 -23.13 9.17 12.40
N GLN A 160 -23.00 8.31 13.41
CA GLN A 160 -23.67 7.01 13.52
C GLN A 160 -24.76 6.96 14.60
N VAL A 161 -25.13 8.11 15.17
CA VAL A 161 -26.21 8.26 16.18
C VAL A 161 -27.46 8.85 15.53
#